data_AF-A0A963J9R9-F1
#
_entry.id   AF-A0A963J9R9-F1
#
_cell.length_a   1.000
_cell.length_b   1.000
_cell.length_c   1.000
_cell.angle_alpha   90.00
_cell.angle_beta   90.00
_cell.angle_gamma   90.00
#
_symmetry.space_group_name_H-M   'P 1'
#
loop_
_entity.id
_entity.type
_entity.pdbx_description
1 polymer ?
#
loop_
_entity_poly.entity_id
_entity_poly.type
_entity_poly.pdbx_seq_one_letter_code
_entity_poly.pdbx_strand_id
1 'polypeptide(L)'
;MELTDTFVRQVKNSDKATGDKSADGGGRYLLMKAAGKYWRMDYTRADNRKNLALGVYPEVSLAKARKRRDEARELLAEGLDPSAAKRAEKKAMRVVEANTFEAMAREFVSGPTGCARTLSRRKLLVACCSTVAVRATYDRQAMGPFRPVR
;
A
#
# COMPACT_ATOMS: atom_id res chain seq x y z
N MET A 1 -10.79 -7.82 30.83
CA MET A 1 -12.17 -8.24 30.54
C MET A 1 -12.26 -8.54 29.06
N GLU A 2 -12.85 -9.67 28.68
CA GLU A 2 -13.09 -10.01 27.28
C GLU A 2 -14.47 -9.49 26.85
N LEU A 3 -14.60 -9.06 25.60
CA LEU A 3 -15.90 -8.69 25.03
C LEU A 3 -16.65 -9.94 24.58
N THR A 4 -17.97 -9.92 24.77
CA THR A 4 -18.90 -10.90 24.23
C THR A 4 -19.59 -10.36 22.97
N ASP A 5 -20.01 -11.25 22.05
CA ASP A 5 -20.69 -10.83 20.81
C ASP A 5 -22.01 -10.11 21.11
N THR A 6 -22.73 -10.55 22.15
CA THR A 6 -23.95 -9.90 22.65
C THR A 6 -23.69 -8.47 23.10
N PHE A 7 -22.62 -8.22 23.84
CA PHE A 7 -22.23 -6.87 24.24
C PHE A 7 -21.96 -5.98 23.02
N VAL A 8 -21.20 -6.46 22.03
CA VAL A 8 -20.86 -5.69 20.83
C VAL A 8 -22.12 -5.33 20.01
N ARG A 9 -23.11 -6.21 19.97
CA ARG A 9 -24.40 -5.94 19.32
C ARG A 9 -25.20 -4.88 20.08
N GLN A 10 -25.31 -5.03 21.39
CA GLN A 10 -26.16 -4.18 22.24
C GLN A 10 -25.59 -2.79 22.48
N VAL A 11 -24.26 -2.64 22.50
CA VAL A 11 -23.62 -1.38 22.82
C VAL A 11 -23.98 -0.31 21.77
N LYS A 12 -24.37 0.87 22.23
CA LYS A 12 -24.74 1.99 21.35
C LYS A 12 -23.49 2.74 20.89
N ASN A 13 -23.63 3.44 19.78
CA ASN A 13 -22.60 4.36 19.31
C ASN A 13 -22.51 5.55 20.27
N SER A 14 -21.31 6.11 20.42
CA SER A 14 -21.07 7.28 21.25
C SER A 14 -21.18 8.57 20.43
N ASP A 15 -21.85 9.58 20.98
CA ASP A 15 -21.91 10.92 20.37
C ASP A 15 -20.65 11.76 20.67
N LYS A 16 -19.73 11.25 21.51
CA LYS A 16 -18.47 11.95 21.82
C LYS A 16 -17.56 11.98 20.59
N ALA A 17 -16.94 13.13 20.33
CA ALA A 17 -16.00 13.32 19.22
C ALA A 17 -14.82 12.32 19.25
N THR A 18 -14.30 12.00 20.44
CA THR A 18 -13.22 11.03 20.64
C THR A 18 -13.70 9.58 20.49
N GLY A 19 -14.98 9.33 20.71
CA GLY A 19 -15.59 8.01 20.80
C GLY A 19 -15.27 7.27 22.10
N ASP A 20 -16.11 6.28 22.43
CA ASP A 20 -15.93 5.43 23.60
C ASP A 20 -15.14 4.17 23.24
N LYS A 21 -14.34 3.67 24.18
CA LYS A 21 -13.45 2.51 23.98
C LYS A 21 -13.86 1.36 24.89
N SER A 22 -14.07 0.19 24.29
CA SER A 22 -14.30 -1.06 25.03
C SER A 22 -13.15 -2.02 24.75
N ALA A 23 -12.34 -2.32 25.77
CA ALA A 23 -11.16 -3.18 25.64
C ALA A 23 -11.54 -4.67 25.57
N ASP A 24 -10.80 -5.45 24.78
CA ASP A 24 -11.04 -6.88 24.53
C ASP A 24 -9.77 -7.73 24.71
N GLY A 25 -8.79 -7.19 25.45
CA GLY A 25 -7.51 -7.84 25.71
C GLY A 25 -6.50 -7.80 24.55
N GLY A 26 -5.22 -7.96 24.88
CA GLY A 26 -4.12 -8.00 23.90
C GLY A 26 -3.96 -6.71 23.09
N GLY A 27 -4.22 -5.54 23.69
CA GLY A 27 -4.12 -4.24 23.01
C GLY A 27 -5.24 -3.92 22.03
N ARG A 28 -6.18 -4.85 21.80
CA ARG A 28 -7.34 -4.66 20.94
C ARG A 28 -8.51 -4.05 21.70
N TYR A 29 -9.22 -3.15 21.05
CA TYR A 29 -10.42 -2.52 21.58
C TYR A 29 -11.43 -2.19 20.46
N LEU A 30 -12.70 -2.11 20.84
CA LEU A 30 -13.75 -1.55 20.01
C LEU A 30 -13.81 -0.05 20.24
N LEU A 31 -13.72 0.73 19.17
CA LEU A 31 -13.92 2.16 19.17
C LEU A 31 -15.32 2.48 18.64
N MET A 32 -16.15 3.07 19.48
CA MET A 32 -17.53 3.42 19.19
C MET A 32 -17.62 4.92 18.95
N LYS A 33 -17.91 5.30 17.71
CA LYS A 33 -18.13 6.69 17.30
C LYS A 33 -19.53 6.85 16.75
N ALA A 34 -20.00 8.09 16.60
CA ALA A 34 -21.27 8.39 15.96
C ALA A 34 -21.39 7.72 14.58
N ALA A 35 -20.31 7.76 13.79
CA ALA A 35 -20.25 7.15 12.46
C ALA A 35 -20.30 5.61 12.44
N GLY A 36 -19.94 4.94 13.54
CA GLY A 36 -19.92 3.48 13.58
C GLY A 36 -18.95 2.88 14.58
N LYS A 37 -18.81 1.55 14.47
CA LYS A 37 -18.03 0.70 15.38
C LYS A 37 -16.78 0.18 14.66
N TYR A 38 -15.61 0.46 15.22
CA TYR A 38 -14.32 0.18 14.60
C TYR A 38 -13.45 -0.71 15.48
N TRP A 39 -12.91 -1.78 14.90
CA TRP A 39 -11.93 -2.62 15.57
C TRP A 39 -10.53 -2.03 15.41
N ARG A 40 -9.90 -1.69 16.53
CA ARG A 40 -8.54 -1.13 16.55
C ARG A 40 -7.67 -1.89 17.53
N MET A 41 -6.36 -1.85 17.29
CA MET A 41 -5.36 -2.44 18.16
C MET A 41 -4.21 -1.46 18.33
N ASP A 42 -3.86 -1.18 19.57
CA ASP A 42 -2.64 -0.45 19.90
C ASP A 42 -1.50 -1.45 20.06
N TYR A 43 -0.36 -1.14 19.45
CA TYR A 43 0.87 -1.92 19.58
C TYR A 43 2.08 -1.00 19.66
N THR A 44 3.17 -1.49 20.23
CA THR A 44 4.43 -0.76 20.32
C THR A 44 5.47 -1.48 19.49
N ARG A 45 6.21 -0.73 18.67
CA ARG A 45 7.35 -1.26 17.90
C ARG A 45 8.45 -0.20 17.92
N ALA A 46 9.67 -0.59 18.30
CA ALA A 46 10.83 0.30 18.40
C ALA A 46 10.46 1.60 19.17
N ASP A 47 9.94 1.44 20.38
CA ASP A 47 9.50 2.50 21.31
C ASP A 47 8.38 3.42 20.83
N ASN A 48 7.87 3.22 19.62
CA ASN A 48 6.78 4.00 19.06
C ASN A 48 5.46 3.27 19.20
N ARG A 49 4.50 3.92 19.89
CA ARG A 49 3.12 3.43 19.95
C ARG A 49 2.41 3.72 18.64
N LYS A 50 1.91 2.67 18.01
CA LYS A 50 1.16 2.73 16.76
C LYS A 50 -0.24 2.16 16.96
N ASN A 51 -1.14 2.57 16.07
CA ASN A 51 -2.52 2.10 16.05
C ASN A 51 -2.81 1.38 14.73
N LEU A 52 -3.28 0.14 14.82
CA LEU A 52 -3.68 -0.69 13.69
C LEU A 52 -5.21 -0.75 13.58
N ALA A 53 -5.73 -0.50 12.38
CA ALA A 53 -7.13 -0.70 12.06
C ALA A 53 -7.36 -2.15 11.62
N LEU A 54 -8.07 -2.94 12.44
CA LEU A 54 -8.40 -4.33 12.13
C LEU A 54 -9.61 -4.43 11.21
N GLY A 55 -10.60 -3.54 11.34
CA GLY A 55 -11.77 -3.48 10.46
C GLY A 55 -12.95 -2.71 11.05
N VAL A 56 -14.09 -2.77 10.36
CA VAL A 56 -15.35 -2.14 10.76
C VAL A 56 -16.36 -3.23 11.09
N TYR A 57 -17.17 -3.03 12.13
CA TYR A 57 -18.31 -3.89 12.45
C TYR A 57 -19.55 -3.40 11.68
N PRO A 58 -20.38 -4.28 11.08
CA PRO A 58 -20.45 -5.73 11.24
C PRO A 58 -19.65 -6.58 10.24
N GLU A 59 -19.00 -5.96 9.24
CA GLU A 59 -18.22 -6.70 8.22
C GLU A 59 -17.17 -7.65 8.84
N VAL A 60 -16.56 -7.19 9.93
CA VAL A 60 -15.64 -7.97 10.76
C VAL A 60 -16.31 -8.29 12.08
N SER A 61 -16.66 -9.57 12.25
CA SER A 61 -17.17 -10.12 13.50
C SER A 61 -16.08 -10.16 14.58
N LEU A 62 -16.50 -10.32 15.84
CA LEU A 62 -15.59 -10.44 16.98
C LEU A 62 -14.53 -11.53 16.77
N ALA A 63 -14.96 -12.71 16.30
CA ALA A 63 -14.05 -13.84 16.02
C ALA A 63 -13.03 -13.51 14.93
N LYS A 64 -13.46 -12.85 13.84
CA LYS A 64 -12.53 -12.38 12.78
C LYS A 64 -11.56 -11.32 13.31
N ALA A 65 -12.01 -10.44 14.19
CA ALA A 65 -11.15 -9.44 14.83
C ALA A 65 -10.10 -10.09 15.76
N ARG A 66 -10.43 -11.20 16.43
CA ARG A 66 -9.47 -12.01 17.22
C ARG A 66 -8.40 -12.62 16.30
N LYS A 67 -8.81 -13.27 15.20
CA LYS A 67 -7.86 -13.84 14.22
C LYS A 67 -6.88 -12.79 13.67
N ARG A 68 -7.39 -11.64 13.23
CA ARG A 68 -6.55 -10.54 12.72
C ARG A 68 -5.59 -9.96 13.76
N ARG A 69 -5.97 -10.01 15.05
CA ARG A 69 -5.07 -9.63 16.15
C ARG A 69 -3.93 -10.64 16.25
N ASP A 70 -4.23 -11.92 16.19
CA ASP A 70 -3.24 -12.98 16.32
C ASP A 70 -2.24 -12.95 15.15
N GLU A 71 -2.74 -12.82 13.92
CA GLU A 71 -1.93 -12.58 12.71
C GLU A 71 -1.02 -11.33 12.89
N ALA A 72 -1.55 -10.22 13.40
CA ALA A 72 -0.75 -9.01 13.63
C ALA A 72 0.32 -9.22 14.71
N ARG A 73 0.08 -10.08 15.71
CA ARG A 73 1.08 -10.40 16.74
C ARG A 73 2.17 -11.31 16.21
N GLU A 74 1.82 -12.27 15.35
CA GLU A 74 2.79 -13.12 14.65
C GLU A 74 3.74 -12.27 13.81
N LEU A 75 3.20 -11.34 13.00
CA LEU A 75 4.00 -10.39 12.24
C LEU A 75 4.92 -9.53 13.12
N LEU A 76 4.44 -9.10 14.30
CA LEU A 76 5.27 -8.34 15.24
C LEU A 76 6.38 -9.21 15.86
N ALA A 77 6.12 -10.50 16.09
CA ALA A 77 7.13 -11.43 16.58
C ALA A 77 8.22 -11.72 15.53
N GLU A 78 7.84 -11.72 14.24
CA GLU A 78 8.77 -11.77 13.11
C GLU A 78 9.50 -10.44 12.86
N GLY A 79 9.18 -9.39 13.63
CA GLY A 79 9.76 -8.06 13.49
C GLY A 79 9.21 -7.24 12.31
N LEU A 80 8.20 -7.75 11.60
CA LEU A 80 7.51 -7.06 10.50
C LEU A 80 6.50 -6.03 11.04
N ASP A 81 6.27 -4.95 10.28
CA ASP A 81 5.25 -3.97 10.62
C ASP A 81 3.89 -4.37 10.01
N PRO A 82 2.88 -4.72 10.82
CA PRO A 82 1.57 -5.17 10.32
C PRO A 82 0.84 -4.07 9.53
N SER A 83 1.11 -2.79 9.80
CA SER A 83 0.54 -1.69 9.03
C SER A 83 1.14 -1.58 7.63
N ALA A 84 2.42 -1.95 7.48
CA ALA A 84 3.09 -1.98 6.18
C ALA A 84 2.63 -3.17 5.35
N ALA A 85 2.50 -4.36 5.95
CA ALA A 85 1.98 -5.56 5.29
C ALA A 85 0.60 -5.31 4.67
N LYS A 86 -0.34 -4.75 5.46
CA LYS A 86 -1.69 -4.41 4.98
C LYS A 86 -1.70 -3.35 3.86
N ARG A 87 -0.73 -2.42 3.86
CA ARG A 87 -0.58 -1.43 2.79
C ARG A 87 -0.02 -2.07 1.52
N ALA A 88 0.92 -3.00 1.66
CA ALA A 88 1.52 -3.73 0.54
C ALA A 88 0.47 -4.58 -0.17
N GLU A 89 -0.34 -5.35 0.56
CA GLU A 89 -1.46 -6.13 -0.01
C GLU A 89 -2.43 -5.26 -0.79
N LYS A 90 -2.87 -4.14 -0.21
CA LYS A 90 -3.77 -3.20 -0.90
C LYS A 90 -3.16 -2.61 -2.16
N LYS A 91 -1.85 -2.34 -2.17
CA LYS A 91 -1.15 -1.87 -3.37
C LYS A 91 -1.06 -2.97 -4.42
N ALA A 92 -0.74 -4.20 -4.02
CA ALA A 92 -0.69 -5.33 -4.93
C ALA A 92 -2.04 -5.58 -5.60
N MET A 93 -3.16 -5.53 -4.85
CA MET A 93 -4.50 -5.64 -5.42
C MET A 93 -4.78 -4.56 -6.47
N ARG A 94 -4.44 -3.29 -6.17
CA ARG A 94 -4.62 -2.18 -7.12
C ARG A 94 -3.76 -2.33 -8.38
N VAL A 95 -2.54 -2.84 -8.24
CA VAL A 95 -1.66 -3.11 -9.38
C VAL A 95 -2.23 -4.22 -10.25
N VAL A 96 -2.77 -5.28 -9.65
CA VAL A 96 -3.45 -6.36 -10.39
C VAL A 96 -4.67 -5.83 -11.13
N GLU A 97 -5.50 -4.98 -10.50
CA GLU A 97 -6.64 -4.33 -11.14
C GLU A 97 -6.22 -3.41 -12.31
N ALA A 98 -5.15 -2.64 -12.13
CA ALA A 98 -4.61 -1.75 -13.16
C ALA A 98 -3.94 -2.50 -14.31
N ASN A 99 -3.32 -3.66 -14.05
CA ASN A 99 -2.68 -4.50 -15.04
C ASN A 99 -3.66 -5.47 -15.74
N THR A 100 -4.97 -5.24 -15.61
CA THR A 100 -5.96 -5.97 -16.41
C THR A 100 -5.74 -5.67 -17.89
N PHE A 101 -5.89 -6.68 -18.75
CA PHE A 101 -5.63 -6.56 -20.20
C PHE A 101 -6.41 -5.40 -20.82
N GLU A 102 -7.64 -5.17 -20.37
CA GLU A 102 -8.47 -4.05 -20.83
C GLU A 102 -7.89 -2.68 -20.45
N ALA A 103 -7.43 -2.50 -19.20
CA ALA A 103 -6.80 -1.27 -18.75
C ALA A 103 -5.50 -0.99 -19.52
N MET A 104 -4.66 -2.02 -19.69
CA MET A 104 -3.43 -1.95 -20.48
C MET A 104 -3.71 -1.68 -21.97
N ALA A 105 -4.74 -2.27 -22.55
CA ALA A 105 -5.12 -2.04 -23.95
C ALA A 105 -5.64 -0.61 -24.19
N ARG A 106 -6.46 -0.08 -23.28
CA ARG A 106 -6.94 1.31 -23.34
C ARG A 106 -5.81 2.32 -23.18
N GLU A 107 -4.90 2.09 -22.25
CA GLU A 107 -3.68 2.90 -22.10
C GLU A 107 -2.80 2.82 -23.36
N PHE A 108 -2.63 1.63 -23.95
CA PHE A 108 -1.83 1.46 -25.17
C PHE A 108 -2.44 2.17 -26.40
N VAL A 109 -3.77 2.10 -26.56
CA VAL A 109 -4.47 2.76 -27.68
C VAL A 109 -4.49 4.29 -27.52
N SER A 110 -4.56 4.79 -26.29
CA SER A 110 -4.59 6.24 -26.00
C SER A 110 -3.21 6.87 -25.86
N GLY A 111 -2.19 6.09 -25.50
CA GLY A 111 -0.82 6.55 -25.36
C GLY A 111 -0.15 6.85 -26.71
N PRO A 112 0.78 7.81 -26.78
CA PRO A 112 1.48 8.18 -28.02
C PRO A 112 2.40 7.08 -28.56
N THR A 113 2.59 5.99 -27.80
CA THR A 113 3.31 4.76 -28.17
C THR A 113 2.40 3.68 -28.75
N GLY A 114 1.09 3.90 -28.81
CA GLY A 114 0.17 3.09 -29.60
C GLY A 114 0.58 3.16 -31.07
N CYS A 115 0.75 1.99 -31.69
CA CYS A 115 1.26 1.83 -33.05
C CYS A 115 0.36 2.48 -34.11
N ALA A 116 0.40 3.81 -34.25
CA ALA A 116 -0.30 4.57 -35.28
C ALA A 116 0.61 4.91 -36.49
N ARG A 117 1.84 4.38 -36.55
CA ARG A 117 2.84 4.77 -37.57
C ARG A 117 3.27 3.70 -38.57
N THR A 118 2.78 2.46 -38.48
CA THR A 118 3.30 1.36 -39.34
C THR A 118 2.21 0.56 -40.06
N LEU A 119 1.16 1.22 -40.54
CA LEU A 119 0.28 0.67 -41.58
C LEU A 119 -0.01 1.72 -42.65
N SER A 120 1.04 2.17 -43.35
CA SER A 120 0.86 2.62 -44.73
C SER A 120 1.96 2.05 -45.60
N ARG A 121 1.55 1.09 -46.42
CA ARG A 121 2.34 0.47 -47.47
C ARG A 121 2.60 1.55 -48.53
N ARG A 122 3.88 1.79 -48.82
CA ARG A 122 4.48 2.71 -49.84
C ARG A 122 4.61 4.19 -49.45
N LYS A 123 5.75 4.52 -48.83
CA LYS A 123 6.92 5.00 -49.57
C LYS A 123 8.15 5.06 -48.66
N LEU A 124 9.23 4.53 -49.20
CA LEU A 124 10.59 4.50 -48.68
C LEU A 124 11.11 5.93 -48.52
N LEU A 125 11.51 6.32 -47.31
CA LEU A 125 12.77 7.00 -46.92
C LEU A 125 12.58 7.86 -45.65
N VAL A 126 13.44 7.56 -44.66
CA VAL A 126 13.99 8.49 -43.65
C VAL A 126 13.01 9.12 -42.66
N ALA A 127 12.84 8.48 -41.50
CA ALA A 127 12.84 9.12 -40.17
C ALA A 127 12.57 8.10 -39.06
N CYS A 128 13.41 7.06 -38.95
CA CYS A 128 13.46 6.20 -37.76
C CYS A 128 14.90 5.74 -37.53
N CYS A 129 15.80 6.70 -37.37
CA CYS A 129 17.16 6.47 -36.88
C CYS A 129 17.77 7.78 -36.37
N SER A 130 17.18 8.36 -35.31
CA SER A 130 17.84 9.33 -34.41
C SER A 130 16.79 9.91 -33.47
N THR A 131 16.67 9.36 -32.27
CA THR A 131 16.62 10.08 -30.98
C THR A 131 16.21 9.07 -29.90
N VAL A 132 17.03 8.03 -29.73
CA VAL A 132 17.29 7.45 -28.41
C VAL A 132 18.79 7.62 -28.19
N ALA A 133 19.20 8.87 -28.05
CA ALA A 133 20.47 9.19 -27.43
C ALA A 133 20.17 9.34 -25.94
N VAL A 134 20.26 8.20 -25.24
CA VAL A 134 20.44 8.18 -23.79
C VAL A 134 21.62 9.09 -23.48
N ARG A 135 21.36 10.27 -22.93
CA ARG A 135 22.37 11.10 -22.26
C ARG A 135 22.78 10.36 -20.97
N ALA A 136 23.59 9.33 -21.12
CA ALA A 136 24.53 8.94 -20.08
C ALA A 136 25.72 9.89 -20.25
N THR A 137 25.69 11.00 -19.51
CA THR A 137 26.87 11.82 -19.27
C THR A 137 27.85 11.00 -18.45
N TYR A 138 28.68 10.22 -19.14
CA TYR A 138 29.90 9.69 -18.54
C TYR A 138 30.88 10.85 -18.46
N ASP A 139 31.10 11.26 -17.23
CA ASP A 139 32.02 12.27 -16.75
C ASP A 139 33.41 12.05 -17.37
N ARG A 140 33.75 12.89 -18.34
CA ARG A 140 35.05 12.94 -19.01
C ARG A 140 35.79 14.16 -18.51
N GLN A 141 36.11 14.20 -17.22
CA GLN A 141 37.05 15.15 -16.66
C GLN A 141 38.14 14.45 -15.85
N ALA A 142 39.37 14.87 -16.13
CA ALA A 142 40.61 14.66 -15.38
C ALA A 142 41.49 13.44 -15.74
N MET A 143 42.10 13.47 -16.93
CA MET A 143 43.52 13.09 -17.04
C MET A 143 44.32 14.34 -17.43
N GLY A 144 45.00 14.92 -16.45
CA GLY A 144 46.01 15.95 -16.68
C GLY A 144 47.31 15.35 -17.23
N PRO A 145 48.17 16.15 -17.88
CA PRO A 145 49.41 15.65 -18.46
C PRO A 145 50.42 15.29 -17.35
N PHE A 146 50.80 14.01 -17.32
CA PHE A 146 51.93 13.50 -16.54
C PHE A 146 53.23 14.21 -16.98
N ARG A 147 53.90 14.89 -16.04
CA ARG A 147 55.28 15.36 -16.22
C ARG A 147 56.25 14.21 -15.93
N PRO A 148 57.27 13.95 -16.77
CA PRO A 148 58.31 12.99 -16.43
C PRO A 148 59.25 13.57 -15.36
N VAL A 149 59.61 12.73 -14.40
CA VAL A 149 60.61 13.00 -13.36
C VAL A 149 61.92 12.34 -13.77
N ARG A 150 62.99 13.16 -13.75
CA ARG A 150 64.44 12.88 -13.88
C ARG A 150 64.96 12.39 -15.22
#